data_AF-C6H4K8-F1
#
_entry.id   AF-C6H4K8-F1
#
_cell.length_a   1.000
_cell.length_b   1.000
_cell.length_c   1.000
_cell.angle_alpha   90.00
_cell.angle_beta   90.00
_cell.angle_gamma   90.00
#
_symmetry.space_group_name_H-M   'P 1'
#
loop_
_entity.id
_entity.type
_entity.pdbx_description
1 polymer ?
#
loop_
_entity_poly.entity_id
_entity_poly.type
_entity_poly.pdbx_seq_one_letter_code
_entity_poly.pdbx_strand_id
1 'polypeptide(L)'
;MFRNLLSRHCFPRLPSSIGCLSLNSSCPPNCRSFTSGSFRRYLSRKPPLRPLKDAPVLSPPQGPRKPLEDLYLKFNQAISKNKEATKLYEGTSLGSYVVTTRTTAIFCFLYAGWNFYTTTSDPLLSVGHFTTYALGGICILMGAMGAVFVRRGTSLITGITASPTHGSIPEIRIKIRRAIGFLKPREIVTSPSQVKLSSPIFVSKQQLQTHDMRRIREAFHERAIGPRLSFFKEPLKKISYFTWKTLINMRRAFTQEGFVYVEVKGMSGTFRLDMTGYFGDEFLAFERCIAEASR
;
A
#
# COMPACT_ATOMS: atom_id res chain seq x y z
N MET A 1 54.86 -16.36 43.75
CA MET A 1 56.07 -16.88 43.06
C MET A 1 55.62 -17.54 41.77
N PHE A 2 56.22 -17.11 40.66
CA PHE A 2 55.95 -17.53 39.29
C PHE A 2 56.21 -19.01 39.02
N ARG A 3 55.40 -19.64 38.15
CA ARG A 3 55.96 -20.46 37.06
C ARG A 3 55.02 -20.52 35.86
N ASN A 4 55.54 -19.95 34.77
CA ASN A 4 55.03 -20.01 33.41
C ASN A 4 55.14 -21.42 32.84
N LEU A 5 54.12 -21.84 32.08
CA LEU A 5 54.31 -22.68 30.88
C LEU A 5 53.44 -22.10 29.76
N LEU A 6 54.13 -21.65 28.71
CA LEU A 6 53.62 -21.18 27.44
C LEU A 6 53.84 -22.32 26.42
N SER A 7 52.90 -22.53 25.49
CA SER A 7 53.12 -22.31 24.04
C SER A 7 52.41 -23.30 23.10
N ARG A 8 52.02 -22.75 21.94
CA ARG A 8 51.67 -23.33 20.60
C ARG A 8 50.20 -23.68 20.37
N HIS A 9 49.42 -22.78 19.72
CA HIS A 9 49.18 -22.63 18.25
C HIS A 9 48.38 -23.82 17.67
N CYS A 10 47.25 -23.66 16.97
CA CYS A 10 47.07 -22.94 15.70
C CYS A 10 45.60 -22.54 15.43
N PHE A 11 45.42 -21.32 14.89
CA PHE A 11 44.26 -20.94 14.07
C PHE A 11 44.36 -21.59 12.69
N PRO A 12 43.26 -22.00 12.03
CA PRO A 12 43.29 -22.17 10.58
C PRO A 12 42.98 -20.82 9.90
N ARG A 13 44.02 -20.19 9.36
CA ARG A 13 43.94 -19.18 8.29
C ARG A 13 44.09 -19.89 6.94
N LEU A 14 43.06 -19.73 6.08
CA LEU A 14 43.05 -19.57 4.61
C LEU A 14 43.74 -20.65 3.71
N PRO A 15 43.22 -20.84 2.49
CA PRO A 15 43.82 -20.07 1.40
C PRO A 15 42.82 -19.44 0.43
N SER A 16 43.08 -18.18 0.13
CA SER A 16 42.76 -17.50 -1.11
C SER A 16 43.77 -17.88 -2.20
N SER A 17 43.32 -18.44 -3.33
CA SER A 17 43.74 -18.00 -4.68
C SER A 17 43.02 -18.79 -5.79
N ILE A 18 42.37 -18.05 -6.68
CA ILE A 18 42.48 -18.10 -8.15
C ILE A 18 42.67 -19.48 -8.80
N GLY A 19 41.64 -19.89 -9.56
CA GLY A 19 41.74 -20.96 -10.55
C GLY A 19 40.51 -20.96 -11.46
N CYS A 20 40.61 -20.30 -12.61
CA CYS A 20 39.68 -20.47 -13.73
C CYS A 20 39.75 -21.92 -14.23
N LEU A 21 38.62 -22.62 -14.24
CA LEU A 21 38.44 -23.82 -15.04
C LEU A 21 37.10 -23.72 -15.77
N SER A 22 37.23 -23.61 -17.09
CA SER A 22 36.17 -23.72 -18.08
C SER A 22 35.56 -25.11 -18.05
N LEU A 23 34.25 -25.19 -17.85
CA LEU A 23 33.47 -26.39 -18.17
C LEU A 23 32.63 -26.11 -19.42
N ASN A 24 33.19 -26.52 -20.56
CA ASN A 24 32.43 -26.84 -21.76
C ASN A 24 31.63 -28.13 -21.49
N SER A 25 30.30 -28.10 -21.62
CA SER A 25 29.53 -29.31 -21.97
C SER A 25 28.11 -28.97 -22.45
N SER A 26 27.91 -29.19 -23.75
CA SER A 26 26.69 -29.65 -24.46
C SER A 26 25.30 -29.09 -24.09
N CYS A 27 24.80 -28.17 -24.94
CA CYS A 27 23.40 -27.78 -25.02
C CYS A 27 22.57 -28.74 -25.90
N PRO A 28 21.34 -29.12 -25.50
CA PRO A 28 20.29 -29.53 -26.42
C PRO A 28 19.56 -28.32 -27.03
N PRO A 29 19.08 -28.38 -28.28
CA PRO A 29 18.59 -27.21 -29.01
C PRO A 29 17.07 -27.03 -28.80
N ASN A 30 16.65 -26.43 -27.68
CA ASN A 30 15.39 -25.65 -27.61
C ASN A 30 15.17 -25.08 -26.21
N CYS A 31 15.74 -23.91 -25.93
CA CYS A 31 15.32 -23.08 -24.81
C CYS A 31 15.15 -21.64 -25.32
N ARG A 32 13.89 -21.24 -25.52
CA ARG A 32 13.51 -19.86 -25.81
C ARG A 32 13.78 -19.01 -24.57
N SER A 33 14.85 -18.23 -24.62
CA SER A 33 15.11 -17.16 -23.67
C SER A 33 14.13 -16.01 -23.90
N PHE A 34 13.18 -15.81 -22.98
CA PHE A 34 12.43 -14.57 -22.89
C PHE A 34 13.35 -13.50 -22.32
N THR A 35 13.96 -12.72 -23.19
CA THR A 35 14.58 -11.45 -22.84
C THR A 35 13.49 -10.45 -22.46
N SER A 36 13.30 -10.24 -21.16
CA SER A 36 12.51 -9.13 -20.62
C SER A 36 13.26 -7.83 -20.87
N GLY A 37 13.12 -7.30 -22.08
CA GLY A 37 13.63 -6.00 -22.48
C GLY A 37 12.62 -4.90 -22.19
N SER A 38 13.13 -3.82 -21.58
CA SER A 38 12.62 -2.44 -21.63
C SER A 38 11.51 -2.01 -20.64
N PHE A 39 11.93 -1.56 -19.46
CA PHE A 39 11.25 -0.48 -18.74
C PHE A 39 12.25 0.62 -18.35
N ARG A 40 12.96 1.14 -19.36
CA ARG A 40 13.83 2.32 -19.18
C ARG A 40 13.86 3.14 -20.46
N ARG A 41 12.81 3.94 -20.66
CA ARG A 41 12.78 5.13 -21.53
C ARG A 41 11.38 5.71 -21.40
N TYR A 42 11.22 6.79 -20.65
CA TYR A 42 10.29 7.90 -20.89
C TYR A 42 10.47 8.93 -19.77
N LEU A 43 11.69 9.47 -19.66
CA LEU A 43 11.90 10.79 -19.08
C LEU A 43 12.53 11.65 -20.17
N SER A 44 11.97 12.84 -20.35
CA SER A 44 12.42 13.92 -21.22
C SER A 44 12.10 13.78 -22.72
N ARG A 45 10.92 14.29 -23.12
CA ARG A 45 10.76 14.94 -24.41
C ARG A 45 9.76 16.10 -24.29
N LYS A 46 10.25 17.33 -24.23
CA LYS A 46 9.43 18.53 -24.44
C LYS A 46 9.04 18.59 -25.93
N PRO A 47 7.77 18.83 -26.30
CA PRO A 47 7.42 19.10 -27.70
C PRO A 47 7.75 20.55 -28.08
N PRO A 48 8.11 20.84 -29.34
CA PRO A 48 8.34 22.21 -29.81
C PRO A 48 7.01 22.91 -30.12
N LEU A 49 6.93 24.20 -29.78
CA LEU A 49 5.87 25.11 -30.23
C LEU A 49 6.12 25.55 -31.68
N ARG A 50 5.11 25.45 -32.55
CA ARG A 50 4.89 26.39 -33.67
C ARG A 50 3.39 26.65 -33.90
N PRO A 51 2.99 27.89 -34.27
CA PRO A 51 1.59 28.31 -34.44
C PRO A 51 1.15 28.42 -35.92
N LEU A 52 -0.15 28.21 -36.19
CA LEU A 52 -0.84 28.59 -37.44
C LEU A 52 -2.37 28.52 -37.17
N LYS A 53 -3.11 29.60 -36.87
CA LYS A 53 -3.68 30.72 -37.66
C LYS A 53 -4.85 30.32 -38.60
N ASP A 54 -6.07 30.73 -38.18
CA ASP A 54 -7.33 31.19 -38.86
C ASP A 54 -7.85 30.43 -40.10
N ALA A 55 -9.13 30.10 -40.36
CA ALA A 55 -10.51 30.25 -39.84
C ALA A 55 -11.41 29.26 -40.70
N PRO A 56 -12.77 29.13 -40.70
CA PRO A 56 -13.82 30.08 -40.29
C PRO A 56 -14.97 29.52 -39.43
N VAL A 57 -15.73 30.49 -38.92
CA VAL A 57 -16.85 30.44 -37.97
C VAL A 57 -18.08 29.73 -38.54
N LEU A 58 -18.65 28.82 -37.74
CA LEU A 58 -20.06 28.43 -37.79
C LEU A 58 -20.61 28.44 -36.35
N SER A 59 -21.84 28.93 -36.22
CA SER A 59 -22.54 29.47 -35.05
C SER A 59 -22.69 28.53 -33.82
N PRO A 60 -23.04 29.07 -32.63
CA PRO A 60 -22.60 28.56 -31.33
C PRO A 60 -23.54 27.51 -30.71
N PRO A 61 -23.03 26.51 -29.95
CA PRO A 61 -23.77 25.90 -28.88
C PRO A 61 -23.50 26.62 -27.56
N GLN A 62 -24.60 26.98 -26.92
CA GLN A 62 -24.74 27.57 -25.59
C GLN A 62 -23.73 27.05 -24.55
N GLY A 63 -22.98 27.98 -23.93
CA GLY A 63 -22.53 27.98 -22.53
C GLY A 63 -21.63 26.83 -22.04
N PRO A 64 -20.58 27.10 -21.24
CA PRO A 64 -19.78 26.04 -20.63
C PRO A 64 -20.60 25.39 -19.52
N ARG A 65 -21.35 24.32 -19.82
CA ARG A 65 -21.76 23.37 -18.78
C ARG A 65 -20.47 22.78 -18.21
N LYS A 66 -20.25 22.97 -16.91
CA LYS A 66 -19.02 22.56 -16.24
C LYS A 66 -18.86 21.05 -16.42
N PRO A 67 -17.73 20.54 -16.97
CA PRO A 67 -17.53 19.10 -17.23
C PRO A 67 -17.77 18.22 -15.99
N LEU A 68 -17.56 18.79 -14.80
CA LEU A 68 -17.82 18.20 -13.49
C LEU A 68 -19.28 17.79 -13.26
N GLU A 69 -20.24 18.66 -13.63
CA GLU A 69 -21.68 18.41 -13.38
C GLU A 69 -22.18 17.28 -14.27
N ASP A 70 -21.72 17.22 -15.52
CA ASP A 70 -22.03 16.15 -16.46
C ASP A 70 -21.44 14.80 -15.99
N LEU A 71 -20.26 14.81 -15.36
CA LEU A 71 -19.68 13.61 -14.74
C LEU A 71 -20.48 13.14 -13.54
N TYR A 72 -20.89 14.06 -12.66
CA TYR A 72 -21.75 13.70 -11.53
C TYR A 72 -23.10 13.17 -12.00
N LEU A 73 -23.72 13.76 -13.01
CA LEU A 73 -24.97 13.25 -13.57
C LEU A 73 -24.81 11.82 -14.13
N LYS A 74 -23.73 11.55 -14.86
CA LYS A 74 -23.43 10.20 -15.38
C LYS A 74 -23.21 9.19 -14.26
N PHE A 75 -22.48 9.59 -13.23
CA PHE A 75 -22.23 8.75 -12.05
C PHE A 75 -23.52 8.49 -11.27
N ASN A 76 -24.35 9.52 -11.08
CA ASN A 76 -25.65 9.40 -10.41
C ASN A 76 -26.57 8.47 -11.18
N GLN A 77 -26.60 8.60 -12.51
CA GLN A 77 -27.39 7.73 -13.38
C GLN A 77 -26.90 6.28 -13.36
N ALA A 78 -25.59 6.05 -13.21
CA ALA A 78 -25.03 4.72 -13.09
C ALA A 78 -25.35 4.07 -11.74
N ILE A 79 -25.29 4.83 -10.64
CA ILE A 79 -25.67 4.36 -9.31
C ILE A 79 -27.17 4.16 -9.19
N SER A 80 -27.99 5.06 -9.74
CA SER A 80 -29.46 5.00 -9.63
C SER A 80 -30.06 3.82 -10.39
N LYS A 81 -29.36 3.27 -11.39
CA LYS A 81 -29.76 2.03 -12.07
C LYS A 81 -29.74 0.83 -11.12
N ASN A 82 -28.88 0.86 -10.11
CA ASN A 82 -28.81 -0.16 -9.08
C ASN A 82 -29.74 0.25 -7.92
N LYS A 83 -30.76 -0.57 -7.63
CA LYS A 83 -31.65 -0.35 -6.47
C LYS A 83 -30.92 -0.54 -5.13
N GLU A 84 -29.75 -1.18 -5.15
CA GLU A 84 -28.91 -1.45 -3.97
C GLU A 84 -27.66 -0.56 -3.94
N ALA A 85 -27.11 -0.37 -2.73
CA ALA A 85 -25.87 0.38 -2.53
C ALA A 85 -24.72 -0.24 -3.35
N THR A 86 -24.20 0.51 -4.31
CA THR A 86 -23.16 0.04 -5.22
C THR A 86 -21.82 0.04 -4.50
N LYS A 87 -21.16 -1.13 -4.42
CA LYS A 87 -19.82 -1.27 -3.83
C LYS A 87 -18.77 -0.73 -4.79
N LEU A 88 -18.23 0.45 -4.50
CA LEU A 88 -17.17 1.08 -5.29
C LEU A 88 -15.80 0.49 -4.97
N TYR A 89 -15.57 0.12 -3.72
CA TYR A 89 -14.33 -0.49 -3.28
C TYR A 89 -14.60 -1.46 -2.13
N GLU A 90 -13.94 -2.60 -2.15
CA GLU A 90 -13.88 -3.55 -1.04
C GLU A 90 -12.41 -3.87 -0.78
N GLY A 91 -11.93 -3.57 0.43
CA GLY A 91 -10.55 -3.83 0.80
C GLY A 91 -10.27 -5.31 0.88
N THR A 92 -9.10 -5.72 0.38
CA THR A 92 -8.57 -7.06 0.67
C THR A 92 -8.38 -7.21 2.18
N SER A 93 -8.46 -8.44 2.70
CA SER A 93 -8.28 -8.71 4.13
C SER A 93 -6.90 -8.25 4.62
N LEU A 94 -6.84 -7.01 5.11
CA LEU A 94 -5.65 -6.36 5.68
C LEU A 94 -5.24 -6.95 7.05
N GLY A 95 -5.75 -8.14 7.40
CA GLY A 95 -5.54 -8.78 8.71
C GLY A 95 -4.05 -8.97 9.00
N SER A 96 -3.30 -9.57 8.07
CA SER A 96 -1.85 -9.78 8.24
C SER A 96 -1.06 -8.47 8.37
N TYR A 97 -1.40 -7.42 7.60
CA TYR A 97 -0.80 -6.09 7.75
C TYR A 97 -1.07 -5.47 9.13
N VAL A 98 -2.31 -5.58 9.61
CA VAL A 98 -2.70 -5.07 10.93
C VAL A 98 -2.03 -5.86 12.05
N VAL A 99 -1.88 -7.17 11.91
CA VAL A 99 -1.13 -7.99 12.87
C VAL A 99 0.32 -7.53 12.90
N THR A 100 0.99 -7.41 11.76
CA THR A 100 2.40 -6.97 11.70
C THR A 100 2.61 -5.58 12.31
N THR A 101 1.78 -4.60 11.95
CA THR A 101 1.91 -3.24 12.51
C THR A 101 1.70 -3.21 14.02
N ARG A 102 0.77 -4.02 14.56
CA ARG A 102 0.55 -4.15 16.00
C ARG A 102 1.68 -4.88 16.72
N THR A 103 2.14 -6.01 16.19
CA THR A 103 3.23 -6.78 16.81
C THR A 103 4.52 -5.97 16.80
N THR A 104 4.83 -5.28 15.71
CA THR A 104 5.97 -4.37 15.65
C THR A 104 5.83 -3.22 16.65
N ALA A 105 4.65 -2.61 16.77
CA ALA A 105 4.43 -1.55 17.76
C ALA A 105 4.60 -2.04 19.20
N ILE A 106 3.99 -3.19 19.54
CA ILE A 106 4.13 -3.82 20.86
C ILE A 106 5.59 -4.14 21.15
N PHE A 107 6.30 -4.73 20.18
CA PHE A 107 7.73 -5.01 20.31
C PHE A 107 8.55 -3.74 20.57
N CYS A 108 8.28 -2.66 19.84
CA CYS A 108 8.96 -1.39 20.04
C CYS A 108 8.74 -0.84 21.47
N PHE A 109 7.49 -0.85 21.96
CA PHE A 109 7.18 -0.35 23.29
C PHE A 109 7.72 -1.26 24.41
N LEU A 110 7.60 -2.58 24.27
CA LEU A 110 8.15 -3.53 25.24
C LEU A 110 9.67 -3.44 25.30
N TYR A 111 10.34 -3.36 24.15
CA TYR A 111 11.79 -3.21 24.10
C TYR A 111 12.24 -1.90 24.75
N ALA A 112 11.60 -0.78 24.41
CA ALA A 112 11.92 0.52 25.03
C ALA A 112 11.67 0.51 26.55
N GLY A 113 10.52 -0.04 26.97
CA GLY A 113 10.17 -0.14 28.39
C GLY A 113 11.13 -1.05 29.16
N TRP A 114 11.51 -2.20 28.59
CA TRP A 114 12.46 -3.12 29.20
C TRP A 114 13.85 -2.48 29.37
N ASN A 115 14.38 -1.87 28.30
CA ASN A 115 15.69 -1.21 28.37
C ASN A 115 15.68 0.01 29.30
N PHE A 116 14.58 0.74 29.36
CA PHE A 116 14.41 1.82 30.33
C PHE A 116 14.39 1.28 31.76
N TYR A 117 13.63 0.22 32.03
CA TYR A 117 13.56 -0.41 33.34
C TYR A 117 14.93 -0.91 33.82
N THR A 118 15.64 -1.69 33.01
CA THR A 118 16.96 -2.24 33.40
C THR A 118 18.02 -1.15 33.58
N THR A 119 17.94 -0.04 32.84
CA THR A 119 18.91 1.06 32.98
C THR A 119 18.65 1.93 34.22
N THR A 120 17.39 2.01 34.68
CA THR A 120 17.00 2.93 35.77
C THR A 120 16.86 2.23 37.12
N SER A 121 16.50 0.95 37.13
CA SER A 121 16.11 0.22 38.33
C SER A 121 17.11 -0.86 38.78
N ASP A 122 18.00 -1.35 37.91
CA ASP A 122 19.00 -2.36 38.30
C ASP A 122 20.31 -1.72 38.78
N PRO A 123 20.64 -1.78 40.09
CA PRO A 123 21.90 -1.26 40.62
C PRO A 123 23.11 -2.14 40.28
N LEU A 124 22.89 -3.34 39.71
CA LEU A 124 23.94 -4.28 39.33
C LEU A 124 24.68 -3.89 38.04
N LEU A 125 24.07 -3.06 37.20
CA LEU A 125 24.65 -2.55 35.97
C LEU A 125 25.10 -1.10 36.20
N SER A 126 26.31 -0.90 36.74
CA SER A 126 26.93 0.43 36.77
C SER A 126 27.39 0.81 35.37
N VAL A 127 26.44 1.23 34.53
CA VAL A 127 26.72 1.61 33.16
C VAL A 127 27.24 3.05 33.14
N GLY A 128 28.30 3.31 32.36
CA GLY A 128 28.82 4.67 32.20
C GLY A 128 27.77 5.63 31.64
N HIS A 129 27.84 6.90 32.06
CA HIS A 129 26.87 7.94 31.69
C HIS A 129 26.60 8.04 30.18
N PHE A 130 27.63 7.84 29.35
CA PHE A 130 27.49 7.83 27.89
C PHE A 130 26.50 6.77 27.39
N THR A 131 26.60 5.55 27.90
CA THR A 131 25.74 4.44 27.49
C THR A 131 24.30 4.67 27.96
N THR A 132 24.10 5.25 29.15
CA THR A 132 22.78 5.64 29.65
C THR A 132 22.09 6.66 28.73
N TYR A 133 22.81 7.70 28.30
CA TYR A 133 22.28 8.67 27.35
C TYR A 133 21.99 8.05 25.98
N ALA A 134 22.87 7.17 25.49
CA ALA A 134 22.67 6.46 24.22
C ALA A 134 21.43 5.54 24.27
N LEU A 135 21.26 4.76 25.34
CA LEU A 135 20.09 3.91 25.56
C LEU A 135 18.81 4.75 25.70
N GLY A 136 18.86 5.88 26.39
CA GLY A 136 17.75 6.82 26.46
C GLY A 136 17.31 7.32 25.08
N GLY A 137 18.26 7.69 24.22
CA GLY A 137 17.99 8.08 22.84
C GLY A 137 17.33 6.96 22.01
N ILE A 138 17.82 5.72 22.16
CA ILE A 138 17.24 4.54 21.49
C ILE A 138 15.80 4.31 21.96
N CYS A 139 15.52 4.44 23.26
CA CYS A 139 14.17 4.29 23.81
C CYS A 139 13.18 5.32 23.24
N ILE A 140 13.59 6.59 23.10
CA ILE A 140 12.76 7.64 22.49
C ILE A 140 12.48 7.32 21.02
N LEU A 141 13.51 6.96 20.25
CA LEU A 141 13.37 6.63 18.84
C LEU A 141 12.45 5.41 18.63
N MET A 142 12.64 4.38 19.46
CA MET A 142 11.82 3.18 19.43
C MET A 142 10.36 3.46 19.82
N GLY A 143 10.12 4.30 20.84
CA GLY A 143 8.78 4.74 21.23
C GLY A 143 8.08 5.53 20.13
N ALA A 144 8.79 6.46 19.48
CA ALA A 144 8.28 7.22 18.33
C ALA A 144 7.94 6.29 17.16
N MET A 145 8.82 5.33 16.85
CA MET A 145 8.58 4.33 15.81
C MET A 145 7.35 3.47 16.14
N GLY A 146 7.21 3.01 17.38
CA GLY A 146 6.04 2.27 17.86
C GLY A 146 4.73 3.06 17.66
N ALA A 147 4.71 4.33 18.05
CA ALA A 147 3.55 5.21 17.87
C ALA A 147 3.18 5.40 16.39
N VAL A 148 4.19 5.54 15.51
CA VAL A 148 3.97 5.59 14.06
C VAL A 148 3.31 4.31 13.58
N PHE A 149 3.80 3.12 13.99
CA PHE A 149 3.19 1.84 13.60
C PHE A 149 1.75 1.67 14.08
N VAL A 150 1.42 2.14 15.29
CA VAL A 150 0.03 2.18 15.77
C VAL A 150 -0.84 3.02 14.84
N ARG A 151 -0.43 4.26 14.53
CA ARG A 151 -1.17 5.12 13.60
C ARG A 151 -1.30 4.50 12.20
N ARG A 152 -0.29 3.75 11.76
CA ARG A 152 -0.34 3.03 10.47
C ARG A 152 -1.42 1.94 10.44
N GLY A 153 -1.68 1.27 11.57
CA GLY A 153 -2.67 0.20 11.66
C GLY A 153 -4.13 0.64 11.84
N THR A 154 -4.40 1.92 12.13
CA THR A 154 -5.75 2.42 12.49
C THR A 154 -6.45 3.21 11.38
N SER A 155 -5.71 3.85 10.46
CA SER A 155 -6.29 4.71 9.41
C SER A 155 -6.55 3.97 8.09
N LEU A 156 -7.02 2.72 8.11
CA LEU A 156 -7.20 1.89 6.91
C LEU A 156 -8.66 1.86 6.45
N ILE A 157 -8.91 2.09 5.16
CA ILE A 157 -10.22 1.99 4.52
C ILE A 157 -10.50 0.52 4.20
N THR A 158 -11.63 0.00 4.67
CA THR A 158 -12.07 -1.37 4.42
C THR A 158 -13.08 -1.46 3.30
N GLY A 159 -13.81 -0.38 2.99
CA GLY A 159 -14.79 -0.39 1.92
C GLY A 159 -15.30 1.01 1.60
N ILE A 160 -15.71 1.22 0.36
CA ILE A 160 -16.39 2.43 -0.09
C ILE A 160 -17.66 1.99 -0.82
N THR A 161 -18.81 2.44 -0.33
CA THR A 161 -20.11 2.14 -0.92
C THR A 161 -20.83 3.42 -1.27
N ALA A 162 -21.42 3.51 -2.46
CA ALA A 162 -22.29 4.61 -2.84
C ALA A 162 -23.76 4.18 -2.70
N SER A 163 -24.54 4.94 -1.94
CA SER A 163 -25.98 4.76 -1.84
C SER A 163 -26.70 5.79 -2.73
N PRO A 164 -27.67 5.38 -3.56
CA PRO A 164 -28.49 6.32 -4.30
C PRO A 164 -29.35 7.13 -3.33
N THR A 165 -29.30 8.46 -3.46
CA THR A 165 -30.21 9.37 -2.75
C THR A 165 -31.21 9.94 -3.76
N HIS A 166 -32.50 9.92 -3.44
CA HIS A 166 -33.55 10.27 -4.38
C HIS A 166 -33.44 11.76 -4.77
N GLY A 167 -33.07 12.04 -6.03
CA GLY A 167 -33.02 13.40 -6.58
C GLY A 167 -31.82 14.28 -6.17
N SER A 168 -30.79 13.72 -5.51
CA SER A 168 -29.62 14.48 -5.05
C SER A 168 -28.29 13.76 -5.34
N ILE A 169 -27.18 14.45 -5.06
CA ILE A 169 -25.81 13.91 -5.17
C ILE A 169 -25.71 12.65 -4.28
N PRO A 170 -25.20 11.52 -4.78
CA PRO A 170 -25.17 10.24 -4.09
C PRO A 170 -24.33 10.34 -2.83
N GLU A 171 -24.81 9.71 -1.77
CA GLU A 171 -24.08 9.60 -0.52
C GLU A 171 -23.02 8.51 -0.64
N ILE A 172 -21.78 8.86 -0.30
CA ILE A 172 -20.67 7.91 -0.22
C ILE A 172 -20.45 7.56 1.23
N ARG A 173 -20.49 6.25 1.52
CA ARG A 173 -20.17 5.69 2.82
C ARG A 173 -18.78 5.07 2.76
N ILE A 174 -17.83 5.68 3.45
CA ILE A 174 -16.46 5.18 3.60
C ILE A 174 -16.38 4.43 4.91
N LYS A 175 -16.09 3.13 4.84
CA LYS A 175 -15.87 2.26 5.99
C LYS A 175 -14.39 2.24 6.34
N ILE A 176 -14.06 2.62 7.57
CA ILE A 176 -12.71 2.67 8.10
C ILE A 176 -12.56 1.66 9.24
N ARG A 177 -11.45 0.94 9.24
CA ARG A 177 -11.11 0.01 10.30
C ARG A 177 -10.89 0.76 11.62
N ARG A 178 -11.42 0.23 12.72
CA ARG A 178 -11.10 0.75 14.06
C ARG A 178 -9.81 0.15 14.60
N ALA A 179 -9.19 0.86 15.54
CA ALA A 179 -8.02 0.41 16.26
C ALA A 179 -8.24 -0.90 17.02
N ILE A 180 -9.48 -1.20 17.41
CA ILE A 180 -9.85 -2.44 18.10
C ILE A 180 -10.64 -3.31 17.11
N GLY A 181 -10.17 -4.55 16.92
CA GLY A 181 -10.68 -5.47 15.90
C GLY A 181 -12.12 -5.95 16.13
N PHE A 182 -12.63 -5.82 17.36
CA PHE A 182 -13.99 -6.24 17.72
C PHE A 182 -15.05 -5.16 17.49
N LEU A 183 -14.64 -3.91 17.29
CA LEU A 183 -15.60 -2.83 17.07
C LEU A 183 -15.99 -2.75 15.59
N LYS A 184 -17.28 -2.48 15.34
CA LYS A 184 -17.79 -2.24 13.99
C LYS A 184 -16.96 -1.14 13.31
N PRO A 185 -16.58 -1.31 12.03
CA PRO A 185 -15.88 -0.28 11.25
C PRO A 185 -16.58 1.08 11.39
N ARG A 186 -15.79 2.15 11.50
CA ARG A 186 -16.32 3.51 11.53
C ARG A 186 -16.79 3.86 10.13
N GLU A 187 -18.07 4.21 9.99
CA GLU A 187 -18.63 4.66 8.72
C GLU A 187 -18.63 6.20 8.69
N ILE A 188 -18.14 6.77 7.60
CA ILE A 188 -18.23 8.20 7.31
C ILE A 188 -19.14 8.35 6.11
N VAL A 189 -20.22 9.11 6.26
CA VAL A 189 -21.10 9.50 5.17
C VAL A 189 -20.60 10.84 4.63
N THR A 190 -20.29 10.92 3.34
CA THR A 190 -19.73 12.12 2.71
C THR A 190 -20.20 12.26 1.27
N SER A 191 -20.15 13.48 0.75
CA SER A 191 -20.42 13.76 -0.66
C SER A 191 -19.18 13.48 -1.52
N PRO A 192 -19.34 13.02 -2.78
CA PRO A 192 -18.25 12.87 -3.74
C PRO A 192 -17.34 14.10 -3.86
N SER A 193 -17.89 15.30 -3.73
CA SER A 193 -17.15 16.57 -3.82
C SER A 193 -16.22 16.83 -2.63
N GLN A 194 -16.44 16.14 -1.51
CA GLN A 194 -15.68 16.30 -0.28
C GLN A 194 -14.51 15.30 -0.18
N VAL A 195 -14.43 14.32 -1.07
CA VAL A 195 -13.37 13.30 -1.07
C VAL A 195 -12.26 13.73 -2.01
N LYS A 196 -11.01 13.70 -1.52
CA LYS A 196 -9.81 13.94 -2.31
C LYS A 196 -8.90 12.71 -2.27
N LEU A 197 -8.38 12.32 -3.44
CA LEU A 197 -7.39 11.26 -3.57
C LEU A 197 -6.02 11.89 -3.85
N SER A 198 -4.99 11.47 -3.11
CA SER A 198 -3.63 12.01 -3.31
C SER A 198 -2.99 11.56 -4.62
N SER A 199 -3.41 10.41 -5.16
CA SER A 199 -2.94 9.90 -6.44
C SER A 199 -4.05 9.14 -7.16
N PRO A 200 -4.20 9.29 -8.49
CA PRO A 200 -5.06 8.41 -9.26
C PRO A 200 -4.53 6.97 -9.17
N ILE A 201 -5.43 6.03 -8.92
CA ILE A 201 -5.20 4.59 -8.82
C ILE A 201 -5.09 3.99 -10.22
N PHE A 202 -5.97 4.41 -11.13
CA PHE A 202 -5.96 3.95 -12.52
C PHE A 202 -5.29 5.02 -13.39
N VAL A 203 -3.96 5.05 -13.35
CA VAL A 203 -3.16 5.93 -14.21
C VAL A 203 -3.16 5.38 -15.63
N SER A 204 -4.16 5.79 -16.41
CA SER A 204 -3.95 5.89 -17.85
C SER A 204 -4.75 7.07 -18.41
N LYS A 205 -4.04 7.96 -19.10
CA LYS A 205 -4.63 8.97 -19.99
C LYS A 205 -5.34 8.30 -21.18
N GLN A 206 -5.18 6.99 -21.34
CA GLN A 206 -5.93 6.15 -22.26
C GLN A 206 -7.21 5.74 -21.56
N GLN A 207 -8.34 6.10 -22.18
CA GLN A 207 -9.70 5.85 -21.72
C GLN A 207 -9.89 4.36 -21.41
N LEU A 208 -9.58 3.94 -20.17
CA LEU A 208 -9.88 2.60 -19.70
C LEU A 208 -11.38 2.38 -19.86
N GLN A 209 -11.74 1.43 -20.72
CA GLN A 209 -13.10 0.96 -20.85
C GLN A 209 -13.43 0.05 -19.67
N THR A 210 -14.72 -0.02 -19.33
CA THR A 210 -15.26 -0.92 -18.30
C THR A 210 -14.85 -2.38 -18.51
N HIS A 211 -14.63 -2.79 -19.77
CA HIS A 211 -14.20 -4.14 -20.11
C HIS A 211 -12.75 -4.45 -19.68
N ASP A 212 -11.85 -3.45 -19.68
CA ASP A 212 -10.48 -3.61 -19.19
C ASP A 212 -10.44 -3.63 -17.66
N MET A 213 -11.36 -2.91 -17.01
CA MET A 213 -11.54 -2.97 -15.55
C MET A 213 -11.88 -4.37 -15.08
N ARG A 214 -12.73 -5.10 -15.83
CA ARG A 214 -13.10 -6.48 -15.48
C ARG A 214 -11.88 -7.40 -15.45
N ARG A 215 -11.01 -7.31 -16.46
CA ARG A 215 -9.76 -8.10 -16.53
C ARG A 215 -8.79 -7.73 -15.41
N ILE A 216 -8.63 -6.44 -15.14
CA ILE A 216 -7.78 -5.94 -14.07
C ILE A 216 -8.32 -6.43 -12.71
N ARG A 217 -9.63 -6.35 -12.51
CA ARG A 217 -10.34 -6.89 -11.33
C ARG A 217 -10.10 -8.38 -11.18
N GLU A 218 -10.26 -9.17 -12.22
CA GLU A 218 -10.03 -10.63 -12.19
C GLU A 218 -8.59 -10.94 -11.80
N ALA A 219 -7.61 -10.25 -12.40
CA ALA A 219 -6.20 -10.40 -12.04
C ALA A 219 -5.90 -10.02 -10.58
N PHE A 220 -6.55 -8.99 -10.03
CA PHE A 220 -6.44 -8.65 -8.61
C PHE A 220 -7.18 -9.63 -7.71
N HIS A 221 -8.33 -10.16 -8.16
CA HIS A 221 -9.15 -11.11 -7.43
C HIS A 221 -8.44 -12.45 -7.26
N GLU A 222 -7.82 -12.97 -8.34
CA GLU A 222 -6.98 -14.17 -8.28
C GLU A 222 -5.81 -14.00 -7.31
N ARG A 223 -5.17 -12.84 -7.31
CA ARG A 223 -4.10 -12.51 -6.36
C ARG A 223 -4.59 -12.40 -4.91
N ALA A 224 -5.80 -11.87 -4.70
CA ALA A 224 -6.38 -11.66 -3.38
C ALA A 224 -6.87 -12.97 -2.74
N ILE A 225 -7.48 -13.87 -3.52
CA ILE A 225 -7.95 -15.19 -3.06
C ILE A 225 -6.75 -16.07 -2.66
N GLY A 226 -5.61 -15.89 -3.32
CA GLY A 226 -4.42 -16.71 -3.08
C GLY A 226 -4.64 -18.17 -3.51
N PRO A 227 -3.58 -19.00 -3.46
CA PRO A 227 -3.72 -20.40 -3.79
C PRO A 227 -4.67 -21.09 -2.80
N ARG A 228 -5.68 -21.80 -3.30
CA ARG A 228 -6.60 -22.62 -2.49
C ARG A 228 -5.86 -23.86 -1.96
N LEU A 229 -5.00 -23.66 -0.96
CA LEU A 229 -4.24 -24.73 -0.32
C LEU A 229 -5.10 -25.41 0.76
N SER A 230 -5.39 -26.69 0.58
CA SER A 230 -6.08 -27.51 1.59
C SER A 230 -5.18 -27.65 2.82
N PHE A 231 -5.67 -27.21 3.99
CA PHE A 231 -4.92 -27.21 5.26
C PHE A 231 -4.32 -28.58 5.60
N PHE A 232 -5.06 -29.67 5.34
CA PHE A 232 -4.65 -31.03 5.69
C PHE A 232 -3.68 -31.67 4.70
N LYS A 233 -3.69 -31.24 3.44
CA LYS A 233 -2.84 -31.86 2.41
C LYS A 233 -1.49 -31.17 2.30
N GLU A 234 -1.45 -29.86 2.53
CA GLU A 234 -0.24 -29.07 2.27
C GLU A 234 0.05 -28.02 3.37
N PRO A 235 0.22 -28.45 4.64
CA PRO A 235 0.45 -27.53 5.76
C PRO A 235 1.72 -26.70 5.59
N LEU A 236 2.81 -27.31 5.10
CA LEU A 236 4.09 -26.61 4.87
C LEU A 236 3.99 -25.53 3.79
N LYS A 237 3.31 -25.81 2.66
CA LYS A 237 3.10 -24.81 1.60
C LYS A 237 2.25 -23.64 2.12
N LYS A 238 1.28 -23.93 2.99
CA LYS A 238 0.45 -22.89 3.61
C LYS A 238 1.24 -22.01 4.57
N ILE A 239 2.07 -22.61 5.43
CA ILE A 239 2.95 -21.87 6.33
C ILE A 239 3.91 -21.01 5.51
N SER A 240 4.54 -21.58 4.48
CA SER A 240 5.42 -20.85 3.57
C SER A 240 4.70 -19.66 2.90
N TYR A 241 3.51 -19.87 2.33
CA TYR A 241 2.71 -18.80 1.74
C TYR A 241 2.32 -17.73 2.77
N PHE A 242 1.94 -18.13 3.98
CA PHE A 242 1.59 -17.20 5.04
C PHE A 242 2.80 -16.38 5.51
N THR A 243 3.96 -17.01 5.67
CA THR A 243 5.23 -16.34 5.98
C THR A 243 5.61 -15.36 4.87
N TRP A 244 5.56 -15.79 3.60
CA TRP A 244 5.80 -14.93 2.44
C TRP A 244 4.86 -13.72 2.40
N LYS A 245 3.54 -13.96 2.58
CA LYS A 245 2.52 -12.90 2.65
C LYS A 245 2.78 -11.94 3.81
N THR A 246 3.18 -12.47 4.96
CA THR A 246 3.55 -11.68 6.14
C THR A 246 4.78 -10.82 5.86
N LEU A 247 5.80 -11.37 5.18
CA LEU A 247 7.03 -10.67 4.85
C LEU A 247 6.80 -9.55 3.82
N ILE A 248 5.94 -9.78 2.83
CA ILE A 248 5.48 -8.74 1.91
C ILE A 248 4.74 -7.65 2.68
N ASN A 249 3.78 -8.01 3.54
CA ASN A 249 3.02 -7.03 4.28
C ASN A 249 3.87 -6.27 5.30
N MET A 250 4.91 -6.91 5.85
CA MET A 250 5.93 -6.26 6.67
C MET A 250 6.69 -5.22 5.86
N ARG A 251 7.24 -5.60 4.70
CA ARG A 251 7.88 -4.64 3.79
C ARG A 251 6.96 -3.46 3.51
N ARG A 252 5.71 -3.72 3.10
CA ARG A 252 4.69 -2.68 2.84
C ARG A 252 4.41 -1.82 4.07
N ALA A 253 4.44 -2.38 5.27
CA ALA A 253 4.27 -1.63 6.51
C ALA A 253 5.41 -0.64 6.76
N PHE A 254 6.64 -0.97 6.36
CA PHE A 254 7.79 -0.07 6.43
C PHE A 254 7.83 0.94 5.28
N THR A 255 7.73 0.47 4.04
CA THR A 255 7.88 1.27 2.81
C THR A 255 6.65 2.12 2.47
N GLN A 256 5.49 1.83 3.10
CA GLN A 256 4.21 2.44 2.76
C GLN A 256 3.77 2.17 1.30
N GLU A 257 4.36 1.17 0.64
CA GLU A 257 4.03 0.80 -0.73
C GLU A 257 2.61 0.21 -0.84
N GLY A 258 1.92 0.58 -1.93
CA GLY A 258 0.59 0.04 -2.26
C GLY A 258 -0.56 0.64 -1.46
N PHE A 259 -0.38 1.84 -0.89
CA PHE A 259 -1.44 2.61 -0.25
C PHE A 259 -1.64 3.95 -0.96
N VAL A 260 -2.90 4.32 -1.16
CA VAL A 260 -3.33 5.62 -1.66
C VAL A 260 -3.98 6.38 -0.52
N TYR A 261 -3.63 7.65 -0.36
CA TYR A 261 -4.18 8.47 0.70
C TYR A 261 -5.48 9.13 0.25
N VAL A 262 -6.48 9.08 1.12
CA VAL A 262 -7.82 9.63 0.93
C VAL A 262 -8.07 10.66 2.01
N GLU A 263 -8.34 11.88 1.61
CA GLU A 263 -8.69 12.99 2.50
C GLU A 263 -10.17 13.28 2.36
N VAL A 264 -10.84 13.50 3.49
CA VAL A 264 -12.27 13.86 3.51
C VAL A 264 -12.39 15.26 4.08
N LYS A 265 -12.95 16.18 3.30
CA LYS A 265 -13.15 17.59 3.69
C LYS A 265 -14.02 17.64 4.96
N GLY A 266 -13.54 18.36 5.98
CA GLY A 266 -14.21 18.46 7.28
C GLY A 266 -13.73 17.45 8.32
N MET A 267 -12.81 16.53 7.97
CA MET A 267 -12.18 15.63 8.93
C MET A 267 -10.66 15.81 8.93
N SER A 268 -10.10 16.00 10.12
CA SER A 268 -8.66 16.06 10.32
C SER A 268 -8.06 14.65 10.26
N GLY A 269 -7.54 14.27 9.10
CA GLY A 269 -6.78 13.03 8.95
C GLY A 269 -6.77 12.48 7.52
N THR A 270 -5.66 11.84 7.18
CA THR A 270 -5.48 11.08 5.93
C THR A 270 -5.83 9.62 6.18
N PHE A 271 -6.79 9.10 5.42
CA PHE A 271 -7.11 7.68 5.41
C PHE A 271 -6.32 6.95 4.33
N ARG A 272 -6.08 5.66 4.51
CA ARG A 272 -5.26 4.85 3.60
C ARG A 272 -6.11 3.81 2.93
N LEU A 273 -6.09 3.83 1.62
CA LEU A 273 -6.76 2.89 0.73
C LEU A 273 -5.73 1.91 0.18
N ASP A 274 -5.97 0.60 0.31
CA ASP A 274 -5.08 -0.40 -0.24
C ASP A 274 -5.33 -0.57 -1.75
N MET A 275 -4.28 -0.41 -2.57
CA MET A 275 -4.34 -0.56 -4.03
C MET A 275 -4.59 -2.00 -4.47
N THR A 276 -4.40 -2.98 -3.58
CA THR A 276 -4.62 -4.41 -3.85
C THR A 276 -6.06 -4.85 -3.55
N GLY A 277 -6.96 -3.92 -3.21
CA GLY A 277 -8.37 -4.19 -2.99
C GLY A 277 -9.16 -4.49 -4.26
N TYR A 278 -10.42 -4.86 -4.07
CA TYR A 278 -11.38 -5.05 -5.14
C TYR A 278 -12.04 -3.72 -5.51
N PHE A 279 -12.04 -3.38 -6.80
CA PHE A 279 -12.64 -2.16 -7.32
C PHE A 279 -13.94 -2.46 -8.07
N GLY A 280 -14.96 -1.63 -7.82
CA GLY A 280 -16.25 -1.58 -8.53
C GLY A 280 -16.07 -1.10 -9.97
N ASP A 281 -16.98 -1.47 -10.87
CA ASP A 281 -16.93 -1.00 -12.27
C ASP A 281 -17.18 0.53 -12.35
N GLU A 282 -18.02 1.02 -11.42
CA GLU A 282 -18.32 2.45 -11.23
C GLU A 282 -17.21 3.24 -10.53
N PHE A 283 -16.14 2.57 -10.06
CA PHE A 283 -15.05 3.25 -9.37
C PHE A 283 -14.29 4.20 -10.31
N LEU A 284 -14.17 3.87 -11.60
CA LEU A 284 -13.52 4.76 -12.57
C LEU A 284 -14.29 6.06 -12.76
N ALA A 285 -15.63 5.99 -12.82
CA ALA A 285 -16.46 7.18 -12.92
C ALA A 285 -16.30 8.04 -11.67
N PHE A 286 -16.30 7.41 -10.50
CA PHE A 286 -16.06 8.06 -9.21
C PHE A 286 -14.68 8.75 -9.15
N GLU A 287 -13.62 8.06 -9.54
CA GLU A 287 -12.26 8.60 -9.54
C GLU A 287 -12.13 9.81 -10.48
N ARG A 288 -12.75 9.77 -11.67
CA ARG A 288 -12.80 10.91 -12.60
C ARG A 288 -13.51 12.10 -11.99
N CYS A 289 -14.62 11.89 -11.30
CA CYS A 289 -15.34 12.96 -10.60
C CYS A 289 -14.46 13.64 -9.53
N ILE A 290 -13.72 12.84 -8.74
CA ILE A 290 -12.80 13.38 -7.72
C ILE A 290 -11.61 14.12 -8.37
N ALA A 291 -11.05 13.56 -9.42
CA ALA A 291 -9.93 14.16 -10.13
C ALA A 291 -10.29 15.53 -10.75
N GLU A 292 -11.51 15.69 -11.25
CA GLU A 292 -12.01 16.99 -11.73
C GLU A 292 -12.37 17.94 -10.58
N ALA A 293 -12.95 17.45 -9.48
CA ALA A 293 -13.31 18.28 -8.33
C ALA A 293 -12.08 18.84 -7.57
N SER A 294 -10.91 18.24 -7.77
CA SER A 294 -9.66 18.64 -7.12
C SER A 294 -8.80 19.60 -7.94
N ARG A 295 -9.13 19.84 -9.22
CA ARG A 295 -8.52 20.87 -10.07
C ARG A 295 -9.05 22.25 -9.71
#